data_AF-A0A7W1D7Y8-F1
#
_entry.id   AF-A0A7W1D7Y8-F1
#
_cell.length_a   1.000
_cell.length_b   1.000
_cell.length_c   1.000
_cell.angle_alpha   90.00
_cell.angle_beta   90.00
_cell.angle_gamma   90.00
#
_symmetry.space_group_name_H-M   'P 1'
#
loop_
_entity.id
_entity.type
_entity.pdbx_description
1 polymer ?
#
loop_
_entity_poly.entity_id
_entity_poly.type
_entity_poly.pdbx_seq_one_letter_code
_entity_poly.pdbx_strand_id
1 'polypeptide(L)'
;MTELAVTLGNLRLANPVLAASGTFGAGREASAFVDLASLGGVIVKSMTLTPWSGKPTPRMCETPSGMLNAIGIQNKGVEHFLTEDLPWLTSQEATVVASIAGNSVDEFVKVAHRIEAANTSLAAVELNISCPNLEDRNHMFAHSAPATAEVVRGVKAVLRSKPVFAKLSPNVTSIPLIAESALEAGADGLSLINTVFGMAVDVAHRRPKLAGGMGGLSGPAIRPIAVRAIHEVHRIWPHVPIIGQGGVQT
;
A
#
# COMPACT_ATOMS: atom_id res chain seq x y z
N MET A 1 24.67 16.17 -14.35
CA MET A 1 23.71 15.69 -13.34
C MET A 1 22.98 14.50 -13.94
N THR A 2 22.96 13.37 -13.25
CA THR A 2 22.19 12.19 -13.69
C THR A 2 20.70 12.47 -13.55
N GLU A 3 19.93 12.21 -14.60
CA GLU A 3 18.47 12.34 -14.60
C GLU A 3 17.87 11.18 -13.78
N LEU A 4 17.16 11.51 -12.71
CA LEU A 4 16.46 10.53 -11.86
C LEU A 4 14.97 10.41 -12.20
N ALA A 5 14.44 11.28 -13.07
CA ALA A 5 13.04 11.26 -13.43
C ALA A 5 12.63 9.92 -14.04
N VAL A 6 11.46 9.41 -13.65
CA VAL A 6 10.94 8.12 -14.12
C VAL A 6 9.49 8.25 -14.56
N THR A 7 9.12 7.42 -15.53
CA THR A 7 7.74 7.31 -16.02
C THR A 7 7.25 5.87 -15.82
N LEU A 8 6.19 5.72 -15.04
CA LEU A 8 5.53 4.45 -14.73
C LEU A 8 4.16 4.42 -15.44
N GLY A 9 4.14 3.96 -16.69
CA GLY A 9 2.96 4.08 -17.55
C GLY A 9 2.64 5.56 -17.82
N ASN A 10 1.52 6.05 -17.30
CA ASN A 10 1.14 7.47 -17.41
C ASN A 10 1.52 8.31 -16.17
N LEU A 11 2.12 7.68 -15.16
CA LEU A 11 2.58 8.36 -13.94
C LEU A 11 4.01 8.86 -14.11
N ARG A 12 4.22 10.17 -14.14
CA ARG A 12 5.56 10.78 -14.19
C ARG A 12 5.97 11.22 -12.79
N LEU A 13 7.16 10.82 -12.36
CA LEU A 13 7.74 11.16 -11.06
C LEU A 13 9.06 11.90 -11.25
N ALA A 14 9.35 12.87 -10.39
CA ALA A 14 10.60 13.63 -10.42
C ALA A 14 11.83 12.75 -10.11
N ASN A 15 11.63 11.69 -9.32
CA ASN A 15 12.62 10.67 -8.98
C ASN A 15 11.91 9.37 -8.52
N PRO A 16 12.61 8.23 -8.34
CA PRO A 16 11.96 6.97 -8.01
C PRO A 16 11.72 6.75 -6.50
N VAL A 17 11.96 7.76 -5.65
CA VAL A 17 11.84 7.63 -4.20
C VAL A 17 10.43 8.02 -3.77
N LEU A 18 9.63 7.02 -3.38
CA LEU A 18 8.30 7.23 -2.83
C LEU A 18 8.25 6.85 -1.35
N ALA A 19 7.56 7.66 -0.54
CA ALA A 19 7.22 7.27 0.82
C ALA A 19 6.16 6.15 0.81
N ALA A 20 6.44 5.02 1.46
CA ALA A 20 5.53 3.88 1.48
C ALA A 20 4.30 4.12 2.37
N SER A 21 3.13 3.63 1.93
CA SER A 21 1.88 3.82 2.68
C SER A 21 1.99 3.39 4.14
N GLY A 22 1.54 4.29 5.03
CA GLY A 22 1.51 4.06 6.46
C GLY A 22 2.80 4.34 7.21
N THR A 23 3.86 4.75 6.53
CA THR A 23 5.12 5.18 7.17
C THR A 23 5.22 6.70 7.33
N PHE A 24 4.52 7.47 6.49
CA PHE A 24 4.54 8.94 6.47
C PHE A 24 3.19 9.56 6.85
N GLY A 25 2.22 8.78 7.34
CA GLY A 25 0.88 9.29 7.65
C GLY A 25 0.23 9.94 6.42
N ALA A 26 -0.16 11.21 6.57
CA ALA A 26 -0.61 12.09 5.49
C ALA A 26 0.44 13.16 5.12
N GLY A 27 1.71 12.97 5.50
CA GLY A 27 2.85 13.83 5.17
C GLY A 27 3.13 14.94 6.19
N ARG A 28 2.14 15.38 6.98
CA ARG A 28 2.26 16.51 7.92
C ARG A 28 3.36 16.34 8.97
N GLU A 29 3.45 15.17 9.57
CA GLU A 29 4.46 14.89 10.59
C GLU A 29 5.85 14.74 9.95
N ALA A 30 5.91 14.18 8.74
CA ALA A 30 7.14 13.96 8.01
C ALA A 30 7.72 15.26 7.41
N SER A 31 6.89 16.26 7.10
CA SER A 31 7.34 17.52 6.50
C SER A 31 8.24 18.36 7.42
N ALA A 32 8.26 18.04 8.72
CA ALA A 32 9.23 18.63 9.65
C ALA A 32 10.68 18.13 9.41
N PHE A 33 10.85 17.00 8.70
CA PHE A 33 12.13 16.34 8.50
C PHE A 33 12.52 16.20 7.03
N VAL A 34 11.55 16.16 6.12
CA VAL A 34 11.75 15.95 4.69
C VAL A 34 10.87 16.90 3.90
N ASP A 35 11.47 17.62 2.94
CA ASP A 35 10.70 18.38 1.96
C ASP A 35 9.90 17.42 1.06
N LEU A 36 8.57 17.48 1.13
CA LEU A 36 7.70 16.57 0.39
C LEU A 36 7.76 16.78 -1.12
N ALA A 37 8.09 17.99 -1.58
CA ALA A 37 8.26 18.30 -3.01
C ALA A 37 9.53 17.64 -3.60
N SER A 38 10.51 17.33 -2.74
CA SER A 38 11.74 16.65 -3.16
C SER A 38 11.57 15.15 -3.42
N LEU A 39 10.47 14.55 -2.94
CA LEU A 39 10.17 13.14 -3.14
C LEU A 39 9.56 12.88 -4.52
N GLY A 40 9.82 11.69 -5.07
CA GLY A 40 9.11 11.19 -6.24
C GLY A 40 7.61 11.08 -6.00
N GLY A 41 7.21 10.71 -4.78
CA GLY A 41 5.82 10.80 -4.35
C GLY A 41 5.58 10.37 -2.91
N VAL A 42 4.40 10.70 -2.40
CA VAL A 42 3.93 10.30 -1.06
C VAL A 42 2.75 9.36 -1.24
N ILE A 43 2.96 8.07 -0.98
CA ILE A 43 1.85 7.12 -0.86
C ILE A 43 1.28 7.29 0.55
N VAL A 44 0.14 7.96 0.66
CA VAL A 44 -0.45 8.27 1.97
C VAL A 44 -0.95 7.02 2.67
N LYS A 45 -1.21 7.13 3.98
CA LYS A 45 -1.86 6.08 4.77
C LYS A 45 -3.11 5.57 4.05
N SER A 46 -3.26 4.24 3.96
CA SER A 46 -4.46 3.64 3.38
C SER A 46 -5.72 4.16 4.06
N MET A 47 -6.66 4.66 3.26
CA MET A 47 -7.94 5.20 3.72
C MET A 47 -9.09 4.25 3.39
N THR A 48 -10.12 4.29 4.23
CA THR A 48 -11.34 3.49 4.09
C THR A 48 -12.55 4.38 3.87
N LEU A 49 -13.72 3.80 3.59
CA LEU A 49 -14.94 4.59 3.36
C LEU A 49 -15.30 5.44 4.57
N THR A 50 -15.17 4.88 5.76
CA THR A 50 -15.42 5.53 7.06
C THR A 50 -14.16 5.46 7.94
N PRO A 51 -14.02 6.34 8.96
CA PRO A 51 -12.87 6.31 9.87
C PRO A 51 -12.75 4.99 10.64
N TRP A 52 -11.54 4.45 10.75
CA TRP A 52 -11.24 3.25 11.54
C TRP A 52 -10.27 3.57 12.68
N SER A 53 -10.53 3.03 13.87
CA SER A 53 -9.72 3.27 15.09
C SER A 53 -8.43 2.43 15.15
N GLY A 54 -8.36 1.34 14.38
CA GLY A 54 -7.25 0.38 14.40
C GLY A 54 -7.36 -0.69 15.50
N LYS A 55 -6.34 -1.54 15.62
CA LYS A 55 -6.31 -2.65 16.60
C LYS A 55 -5.96 -2.19 18.02
N PRO A 56 -6.10 -2.99 19.09
CA PRO A 56 -5.57 -2.63 20.41
C PRO A 56 -4.04 -2.49 20.44
N THR A 57 -3.50 -1.75 21.41
CA THR A 57 -2.05 -1.64 21.70
C THR A 57 -1.58 -2.74 22.65
N PRO A 58 -0.30 -3.19 22.58
CA PRO A 58 0.78 -2.73 21.71
C PRO A 58 0.60 -3.13 20.23
N ARG A 59 0.80 -2.17 19.32
CA ARG A 59 0.64 -2.34 17.86
C ARG A 59 1.96 -2.51 17.12
N MET A 60 3.09 -2.34 17.79
CA MET A 60 4.41 -2.38 17.18
C MET A 60 5.42 -3.00 18.14
N CYS A 61 6.42 -3.69 17.59
CA CYS A 61 7.60 -4.11 18.34
C CYS A 61 8.80 -4.30 17.40
N GLU A 62 10.00 -4.14 17.94
CA GLU A 62 11.25 -4.31 17.19
C GLU A 62 11.58 -5.79 16.96
N THR A 63 12.27 -6.06 15.85
CA THR A 63 12.87 -7.35 15.51
C THR A 63 14.29 -7.11 14.98
N PRO A 64 15.18 -8.12 14.95
CA PRO A 64 16.48 -7.97 14.31
C PRO A 64 16.35 -7.45 12.88
N SER A 65 16.95 -6.30 12.60
CA SER A 65 16.91 -5.62 11.28
C SER A 65 15.49 -5.34 10.75
N GLY A 66 14.53 -5.07 11.64
CA GLY A 66 13.17 -4.76 11.21
C GLY A 66 12.21 -4.45 12.35
N MET A 67 10.93 -4.42 12.04
CA MET A 67 9.87 -4.29 13.04
C MET A 67 8.61 -5.02 12.63
N LEU A 68 7.84 -5.46 13.63
CA LEU A 68 6.47 -5.93 13.45
C LEU A 68 5.48 -4.81 13.71
N ASN A 69 4.41 -4.75 12.90
CA ASN A 69 3.28 -3.86 13.14
C ASN A 69 1.92 -4.57 12.98
N ALA A 70 0.94 -4.16 13.77
CA ALA A 70 -0.44 -4.62 13.72
C ALA A 70 -1.40 -3.43 13.90
N ILE A 71 -1.25 -2.39 13.08
CA ILE A 71 -1.98 -1.12 13.25
C ILE A 71 -3.49 -1.29 13.08
N GLY A 72 -3.93 -2.12 12.13
CA GLY A 72 -5.35 -2.25 11.77
C GLY A 72 -5.90 -1.12 10.93
N ILE A 73 -5.05 -0.51 10.08
CA ILE A 73 -5.45 0.57 9.15
C ILE A 73 -6.17 1.72 9.85
N GLN A 74 -5.68 2.15 11.02
CA GLN A 74 -6.21 3.36 11.64
C GLN A 74 -6.13 4.53 10.65
N ASN A 75 -7.26 5.16 10.36
CA ASN A 75 -7.38 6.24 9.38
C ASN A 75 -8.65 7.08 9.63
N LYS A 76 -8.72 8.26 9.01
CA LYS A 76 -9.81 9.24 9.19
C LYS A 76 -10.90 9.18 8.10
N GLY A 77 -10.85 8.19 7.22
CA GLY A 77 -11.78 8.02 6.11
C GLY A 77 -11.44 8.85 4.87
N VAL A 78 -12.02 8.46 3.73
CA VAL A 78 -11.80 9.11 2.43
C VAL A 78 -12.26 10.56 2.40
N GLU A 79 -13.35 10.92 3.09
CA GLU A 79 -13.86 12.29 3.11
C GLU A 79 -12.86 13.25 3.77
N HIS A 80 -12.30 12.88 4.93
CA HIS A 80 -11.25 13.70 5.57
C HIS A 80 -10.02 13.83 4.69
N PHE A 81 -9.63 12.77 4.00
CA PHE A 81 -8.50 12.83 3.08
C PHE A 81 -8.73 13.85 1.97
N LEU A 82 -9.91 13.81 1.34
CA LEU A 82 -10.25 14.69 0.22
C LEU A 82 -10.40 16.16 0.65
N THR A 83 -10.94 16.43 1.83
CA THR A 83 -11.22 17.80 2.28
C THR A 83 -10.07 18.45 3.07
N GLU A 84 -9.23 17.67 3.74
CA GLU A 84 -8.21 18.20 4.67
C GLU A 84 -6.77 17.83 4.28
N ASP A 85 -6.51 16.54 4.05
CA ASP A 85 -5.13 16.05 3.87
C ASP A 85 -4.60 16.34 2.45
N LEU A 86 -5.39 16.04 1.42
CA LEU A 86 -5.00 16.22 0.03
C LEU A 86 -4.80 17.70 -0.36
N PRO A 87 -5.68 18.65 0.02
CA PRO A 87 -5.45 20.07 -0.26
C PRO A 87 -4.15 20.59 0.36
N TRP A 88 -3.84 20.14 1.59
CA TRP A 88 -2.59 20.51 2.25
C TRP A 88 -1.37 19.88 1.58
N LEU A 89 -1.40 18.58 1.24
CA LEU A 89 -0.31 17.95 0.51
C LEU A 89 -0.05 18.64 -0.84
N THR A 90 -1.11 19.03 -1.53
CA THR A 90 -1.02 19.78 -2.79
C THR A 90 -0.37 21.15 -2.58
N SER A 91 -0.65 21.84 -1.46
CA SER A 91 0.01 23.12 -1.14
C SER A 91 1.47 22.97 -0.75
N GLN A 92 1.93 21.75 -0.44
CA GLN A 92 3.34 21.40 -0.26
C GLN A 92 4.00 20.90 -1.56
N GLU A 93 3.33 21.05 -2.71
CA GLU A 93 3.79 20.59 -4.02
C GLU A 93 4.13 19.08 -4.08
N ALA A 94 3.57 18.29 -3.16
CA ALA A 94 3.82 16.86 -3.10
C ALA A 94 3.10 16.12 -4.24
N THR A 95 3.78 15.16 -4.87
CA THR A 95 3.12 14.19 -5.77
C THR A 95 2.43 13.11 -4.93
N VAL A 96 1.10 13.09 -4.91
CA VAL A 96 0.32 12.25 -3.99
C VAL A 96 -0.23 10.99 -4.67
N VAL A 97 -0.02 9.84 -4.03
CA VAL A 97 -0.68 8.57 -4.38
C VAL A 97 -1.63 8.18 -3.27
N ALA A 98 -2.92 8.02 -3.58
CA ALA A 98 -3.92 7.61 -2.60
C ALA A 98 -3.87 6.10 -2.40
N SER A 99 -3.49 5.63 -1.22
CA SER A 99 -3.66 4.22 -0.86
C SER A 99 -5.08 3.99 -0.35
N ILE A 100 -5.80 2.99 -0.85
CA ILE A 100 -7.16 2.68 -0.41
C ILE A 100 -7.24 1.26 0.14
N ALA A 101 -8.11 1.07 1.11
CA ALA A 101 -8.43 -0.21 1.72
C ALA A 101 -9.95 -0.35 1.92
N GLY A 102 -10.40 -1.58 2.04
CA GLY A 102 -11.78 -1.94 2.30
C GLY A 102 -11.87 -3.36 2.82
N ASN A 103 -12.99 -3.67 3.44
CA ASN A 103 -13.30 -5.00 3.94
C ASN A 103 -14.07 -5.87 2.94
N SER A 104 -14.64 -5.26 1.91
CA SER A 104 -15.36 -5.90 0.81
C SER A 104 -15.00 -5.21 -0.50
N VAL A 105 -15.27 -5.87 -1.62
CA VAL A 105 -15.12 -5.29 -2.96
C VAL A 105 -15.94 -4.00 -3.07
N ASP A 106 -17.17 -4.01 -2.57
CA ASP A 106 -18.06 -2.85 -2.56
C ASP A 106 -17.46 -1.65 -1.78
N GLU A 107 -16.79 -1.87 -0.65
CA GLU A 107 -16.11 -0.79 0.06
C GLU A 107 -14.95 -0.20 -0.77
N PHE A 108 -14.13 -1.05 -1.40
CA PHE A 108 -13.07 -0.57 -2.31
C PHE A 108 -13.64 0.26 -3.46
N VAL A 109 -14.73 -0.21 -4.07
CA VAL A 109 -15.43 0.48 -5.16
C VAL A 109 -15.98 1.83 -4.69
N LYS A 110 -16.61 1.88 -3.52
CA LYS A 110 -17.16 3.13 -2.96
C LYS A 110 -16.06 4.15 -2.67
N VAL A 111 -14.94 3.75 -2.09
CA VAL A 111 -13.79 4.66 -1.86
C VAL A 111 -13.24 5.17 -3.19
N ALA A 112 -13.02 4.27 -4.16
CA ALA A 112 -12.53 4.65 -5.48
C ALA A 112 -13.49 5.60 -6.22
N HIS A 113 -14.80 5.36 -6.12
CA HIS A 113 -15.82 6.23 -6.69
C HIS A 113 -15.81 7.63 -6.06
N ARG A 114 -15.63 7.73 -4.74
CA ARG A 114 -15.47 9.04 -4.07
C ARG A 114 -14.25 9.80 -4.57
N ILE A 115 -13.13 9.10 -4.75
CA ILE A 115 -11.91 9.68 -5.31
C ILE A 115 -12.13 10.17 -6.74
N GLU A 116 -12.76 9.36 -7.59
CA GLU A 116 -13.06 9.74 -9.00
C GLU A 116 -14.00 10.96 -9.04
N ALA A 117 -15.08 10.93 -8.26
CA ALA A 117 -16.09 11.99 -8.23
C ALA A 117 -15.54 13.33 -7.75
N ALA A 118 -14.55 13.30 -6.85
CA ALA A 118 -13.87 14.50 -6.36
C ALA A 118 -12.95 15.15 -7.41
N ASN A 119 -12.65 14.47 -8.53
CA ASN A 119 -11.88 14.98 -9.67
C ASN A 119 -10.59 15.72 -9.24
N THR A 120 -9.75 15.05 -8.46
CA THR A 120 -8.61 15.66 -7.78
C THR A 120 -7.31 15.58 -8.60
N SER A 121 -6.27 16.29 -8.14
CA SER A 121 -4.91 16.28 -8.72
C SER A 121 -4.07 15.04 -8.35
N LEU A 122 -4.66 14.01 -7.72
CA LEU A 122 -3.94 12.77 -7.36
C LEU A 122 -3.17 12.19 -8.54
N ALA A 123 -1.97 11.67 -8.28
CA ALA A 123 -1.12 11.11 -9.32
C ALA A 123 -1.52 9.66 -9.67
N ALA A 124 -1.90 8.88 -8.65
CA ALA A 124 -2.31 7.48 -8.80
C ALA A 124 -3.14 7.00 -7.59
N VAL A 125 -3.71 5.80 -7.71
CA VAL A 125 -4.33 5.07 -6.60
C VAL A 125 -3.62 3.74 -6.38
N GLU A 126 -3.24 3.43 -5.14
CA GLU A 126 -2.68 2.13 -4.73
C GLU A 126 -3.75 1.31 -3.99
N LEU A 127 -4.08 0.11 -4.49
CA LEU A 127 -5.02 -0.80 -3.83
C LEU A 127 -4.30 -1.64 -2.78
N ASN A 128 -4.51 -1.32 -1.51
CA ASN A 128 -3.99 -2.12 -0.39
C ASN A 128 -4.92 -3.32 -0.10
N ILE A 129 -4.82 -4.33 -0.97
CA ILE A 129 -5.62 -5.57 -0.90
C ILE A 129 -5.05 -6.62 0.07
N SER A 130 -4.05 -6.28 0.87
CA SER A 130 -3.45 -7.18 1.87
C SER A 130 -4.24 -7.20 3.19
N CYS A 131 -5.52 -6.83 3.16
CA CYS A 131 -6.41 -6.78 4.32
C CYS A 131 -7.33 -8.01 4.32
N PRO A 132 -7.79 -8.48 5.49
CA PRO A 132 -8.73 -9.60 5.55
C PRO A 132 -10.04 -9.24 4.87
N ASN A 133 -10.60 -10.17 4.09
CA ASN A 133 -11.95 -10.06 3.57
C ASN A 133 -12.94 -10.24 4.73
N LEU A 134 -13.97 -9.40 4.85
CA LEU A 134 -15.00 -9.60 5.88
C LEU A 134 -15.96 -10.75 5.55
N GLU A 135 -16.18 -11.02 4.26
CA GLU A 135 -17.02 -12.13 3.79
C GLU A 135 -16.33 -13.47 4.03
N ASP A 136 -15.00 -13.47 4.03
CA ASP A 136 -14.17 -14.60 4.41
C ASP A 136 -13.02 -14.14 5.30
N ARG A 137 -13.29 -14.05 6.61
CA ARG A 137 -12.35 -13.56 7.63
C ARG A 137 -11.04 -14.34 7.70
N ASN A 138 -10.97 -15.52 7.08
CA ASN A 138 -9.78 -16.35 7.04
C ASN A 138 -8.91 -16.10 5.79
N HIS A 139 -9.43 -15.37 4.79
CA HIS A 139 -8.73 -15.12 3.53
C HIS A 139 -8.53 -13.62 3.29
N MET A 140 -7.31 -13.24 2.92
CA MET A 140 -7.02 -11.89 2.44
C MET A 140 -7.23 -11.82 0.93
N PHE A 141 -7.71 -10.69 0.40
CA PHE A 141 -7.90 -10.53 -1.06
C PHE A 141 -6.61 -10.83 -1.83
N ALA A 142 -5.48 -10.29 -1.37
CA ALA A 142 -4.16 -10.50 -1.97
C ALA A 142 -3.63 -11.96 -1.89
N HIS A 143 -4.32 -12.87 -1.22
CA HIS A 143 -3.93 -14.29 -1.10
C HIS A 143 -4.70 -15.21 -2.05
N SER A 144 -5.68 -14.66 -2.75
CA SER A 144 -6.50 -15.37 -3.71
C SER A 144 -6.50 -14.61 -5.03
N ALA A 145 -6.09 -15.27 -6.11
CA ALA A 145 -6.11 -14.67 -7.44
C ALA A 145 -7.54 -14.19 -7.82
N PRO A 146 -8.59 -15.02 -7.69
CA PRO A 146 -9.97 -14.58 -7.94
C PRO A 146 -10.38 -13.34 -7.13
N ALA A 147 -10.06 -13.30 -5.84
CA ALA A 147 -10.44 -12.19 -4.97
C ALA A 147 -9.66 -10.90 -5.31
N THR A 148 -8.39 -11.05 -5.70
CA THR A 148 -7.56 -9.95 -6.23
C THR A 148 -8.19 -9.37 -7.49
N ALA A 149 -8.53 -10.22 -8.46
CA ALA A 149 -9.14 -9.79 -9.71
C ALA A 149 -10.49 -9.08 -9.50
N GLU A 150 -11.30 -9.57 -8.56
CA GLU A 150 -12.61 -8.97 -8.27
C GLU A 150 -12.48 -7.53 -7.74
N VAL A 151 -11.59 -7.30 -6.77
CA VAL A 151 -11.34 -5.95 -6.24
C VAL A 151 -10.79 -5.03 -7.33
N VAL A 152 -9.78 -5.49 -8.08
CA VAL A 152 -9.16 -4.67 -9.14
C VAL A 152 -10.18 -4.31 -10.21
N ARG A 153 -10.95 -5.29 -10.71
CA ARG A 153 -11.97 -5.06 -11.75
C ARG A 153 -13.05 -4.12 -11.26
N GLY A 154 -13.54 -4.30 -10.03
CA GLY A 154 -14.54 -3.41 -9.43
C GLY A 154 -14.04 -1.97 -9.36
N VAL A 155 -12.82 -1.75 -8.86
CA VAL A 155 -12.24 -0.40 -8.76
C VAL A 155 -12.02 0.20 -10.16
N LYS A 156 -11.42 -0.56 -11.09
CA LYS A 156 -11.23 -0.10 -12.48
C LYS A 156 -12.54 0.16 -13.19
N ALA A 157 -13.66 -0.42 -12.76
CA ALA A 157 -15.00 -0.16 -13.28
C ALA A 157 -15.60 1.17 -12.83
N VAL A 158 -15.04 1.86 -11.83
CA VAL A 158 -15.48 3.20 -11.40
C VAL A 158 -14.40 4.29 -11.44
N LEU A 159 -13.12 3.93 -11.39
CA LEU A 159 -11.98 4.86 -11.39
C LEU A 159 -11.27 4.79 -12.76
N ARG A 160 -11.50 5.78 -13.64
CA ARG A 160 -10.89 5.85 -14.98
C ARG A 160 -9.83 6.92 -15.11
N SER A 161 -9.92 8.00 -14.32
CA SER A 161 -9.07 9.17 -14.52
C SER A 161 -7.62 8.96 -14.04
N LYS A 162 -7.37 7.97 -13.19
CA LYS A 162 -6.07 7.72 -12.54
C LYS A 162 -5.54 6.31 -12.79
N PRO A 163 -4.20 6.13 -12.90
CA PRO A 163 -3.61 4.80 -12.90
C PRO A 163 -3.80 4.13 -11.53
N VAL A 164 -4.03 2.82 -11.56
CA VAL A 164 -4.30 1.97 -10.40
C VAL A 164 -3.19 0.94 -10.25
N PHE A 165 -2.51 0.97 -9.12
CA PHE A 165 -1.48 0.02 -8.75
C PHE A 165 -2.02 -0.99 -7.73
N ALA A 166 -1.92 -2.28 -8.02
CA ALA A 166 -2.29 -3.31 -7.05
C ALA A 166 -1.12 -3.61 -6.10
N LYS A 167 -1.30 -3.40 -4.79
CA LYS A 167 -0.26 -3.71 -3.79
C LYS A 167 -0.35 -5.15 -3.33
N LEU A 168 0.61 -5.98 -3.75
CA LEU A 168 0.54 -7.43 -3.50
C LEU A 168 1.24 -7.83 -2.21
N SER A 169 0.71 -8.88 -1.60
CA SER A 169 1.27 -9.50 -0.40
C SER A 169 2.35 -10.52 -0.79
N PRO A 170 3.48 -10.58 -0.05
CA PRO A 170 4.49 -11.63 -0.24
C PRO A 170 4.09 -12.97 0.40
N ASN A 171 3.04 -13.00 1.23
CA ASN A 171 2.62 -14.16 2.02
C ASN A 171 1.77 -15.15 1.20
N VAL A 172 2.23 -15.53 0.01
CA VAL A 172 1.54 -16.45 -0.91
C VAL A 172 2.54 -17.45 -1.48
N THR A 173 2.04 -18.61 -1.92
CA THR A 173 2.88 -19.64 -2.55
C THR A 173 3.46 -19.17 -3.89
N SER A 174 2.68 -18.44 -4.69
CA SER A 174 3.11 -17.92 -5.99
C SER A 174 2.66 -16.46 -6.13
N ILE A 175 3.61 -15.53 -6.03
CA ILE A 175 3.31 -14.12 -6.27
C ILE A 175 3.05 -13.80 -7.75
N PRO A 176 3.70 -14.46 -8.74
CA PRO A 176 3.33 -14.27 -10.15
C PRO A 176 1.86 -14.58 -10.44
N LEU A 177 1.29 -15.61 -9.81
CA LEU A 177 -0.13 -15.96 -10.00
C LEU A 177 -1.06 -14.81 -9.56
N ILE A 178 -0.75 -14.17 -8.43
CA ILE A 178 -1.53 -13.02 -7.93
C ILE A 178 -1.31 -11.80 -8.83
N ALA A 179 -0.08 -11.59 -9.30
CA ALA A 179 0.26 -10.50 -10.21
C ALA A 179 -0.46 -10.62 -11.55
N GLU A 180 -0.47 -11.80 -12.18
CA GLU A 180 -1.23 -12.10 -13.40
C GLU A 180 -2.69 -11.70 -13.24
N SER A 181 -3.31 -12.16 -12.15
CA SER A 181 -4.71 -11.92 -11.88
C SER A 181 -5.05 -10.43 -11.69
N ALA A 182 -4.17 -9.67 -11.03
CA ALA A 182 -4.33 -8.22 -10.92
C ALA A 182 -4.21 -7.51 -12.28
N LEU A 183 -3.26 -7.94 -13.11
CA LEU A 183 -3.01 -7.35 -14.43
C LEU A 183 -4.15 -7.66 -15.42
N GLU A 184 -4.62 -8.90 -15.47
CA GLU A 184 -5.76 -9.31 -16.30
C GLU A 184 -7.06 -8.61 -15.88
N ALA A 185 -7.19 -8.25 -14.60
CA ALA A 185 -8.31 -7.46 -14.09
C ALA A 185 -8.20 -5.96 -14.42
N GLY A 186 -7.08 -5.52 -14.99
CA GLY A 186 -6.89 -4.16 -15.50
C GLY A 186 -6.08 -3.23 -14.62
N ALA A 187 -5.31 -3.74 -13.65
CA ALA A 187 -4.34 -2.90 -12.94
C ALA A 187 -3.31 -2.31 -13.92
N ASP A 188 -2.98 -1.03 -13.78
CA ASP A 188 -2.03 -0.34 -14.66
C ASP A 188 -0.57 -0.59 -14.24
N GLY A 189 -0.37 -1.08 -13.02
CA GLY A 189 0.92 -1.45 -12.47
C GLY A 189 0.79 -2.18 -11.13
N LEU A 190 1.93 -2.53 -10.54
CA LEU A 190 1.98 -3.30 -9.29
C LEU A 190 2.85 -2.59 -8.25
N SER A 191 2.48 -2.73 -6.98
CA SER A 191 3.29 -2.32 -5.83
C SER A 191 3.74 -3.57 -5.07
N LEU A 192 5.05 -3.80 -4.99
CA LEU A 192 5.63 -5.05 -4.47
C LEU A 192 6.74 -4.73 -3.47
N ILE A 193 6.68 -5.10 -2.19
CA ILE A 193 5.70 -5.96 -1.50
C ILE A 193 5.08 -5.27 -0.29
N ASN A 194 3.93 -5.77 0.16
CA ASN A 194 3.47 -5.50 1.52
C ASN A 194 4.30 -6.29 2.56
N THR A 195 3.99 -6.14 3.84
CA THR A 195 4.72 -6.78 4.94
C THR A 195 4.64 -8.32 4.92
N VAL A 196 5.68 -8.98 5.42
CA VAL A 196 5.73 -10.44 5.61
C VAL A 196 5.11 -10.80 6.96
N PHE A 197 4.40 -11.91 7.11
CA PHE A 197 3.86 -12.30 8.42
C PHE A 197 4.95 -12.71 9.40
N GLY A 198 4.81 -12.23 10.63
CA GLY A 198 5.70 -12.58 11.73
C GLY A 198 5.04 -12.46 13.09
N MET A 199 5.74 -13.00 14.10
CA MET A 199 5.32 -12.98 15.49
C MET A 199 6.56 -12.79 16.37
N ALA A 200 6.40 -12.01 17.43
CA ALA A 200 7.40 -11.91 18.49
C ALA A 200 6.75 -12.30 19.82
N VAL A 201 7.48 -13.09 20.62
CA VAL A 201 7.03 -13.59 21.92
C VAL A 201 7.79 -12.87 23.02
N ASP A 202 7.07 -12.38 24.02
CA ASP A 202 7.63 -12.02 25.31
C ASP A 202 7.85 -13.32 26.09
N VAL A 203 9.10 -13.76 26.18
CA VAL A 203 9.48 -15.03 26.81
C VAL A 203 9.29 -15.00 28.33
N ALA A 204 9.40 -13.84 28.97
CA ALA A 204 9.23 -13.70 30.41
C ALA A 204 7.75 -13.87 30.80
N HIS A 205 6.85 -13.28 30.00
CA HIS A 205 5.40 -13.33 30.24
C HIS A 205 4.67 -14.41 29.41
N ARG A 206 5.41 -15.18 28.59
CA ARG A 206 4.91 -16.27 27.73
C ARG A 206 3.70 -15.86 26.88
N ARG A 207 3.74 -14.65 26.32
CA ARG A 207 2.65 -14.09 25.52
C ARG A 207 3.18 -13.36 24.28
N PRO A 208 2.34 -13.14 23.24
CA PRO A 208 2.75 -12.33 22.11
C PRO A 208 3.09 -10.89 22.53
N LYS A 209 4.10 -10.28 21.90
CA LYS A 209 4.47 -8.87 22.14
C LYS A 209 3.43 -7.90 21.57
N LEU A 210 2.71 -8.30 20.53
CA LEU A 210 1.62 -7.53 19.93
C LEU A 210 0.28 -7.97 20.51
N ALA A 211 -0.61 -7.02 20.79
CA ALA A 211 -1.95 -7.34 21.30
C ALA A 211 -2.77 -8.22 20.33
N GLY A 212 -2.50 -8.10 19.02
CA GLY A 212 -3.11 -8.93 17.98
C GLY A 212 -2.43 -10.28 17.73
N GLY A 213 -1.43 -10.67 18.53
CA GLY A 213 -0.67 -11.90 18.35
C GLY A 213 0.41 -11.79 17.26
N MET A 214 -0.04 -11.77 16.00
CA MET A 214 0.81 -11.67 14.82
C MET A 214 0.84 -10.23 14.27
N GLY A 215 1.85 -9.93 13.46
CA GLY A 215 1.99 -8.65 12.77
C GLY A 215 2.73 -8.76 11.45
N GLY A 216 2.76 -7.65 10.72
CA GLY A 216 3.54 -7.50 9.50
C GLY A 216 4.98 -7.10 9.82
N LEU A 217 5.92 -7.96 9.45
CA LEU A 217 7.36 -7.72 9.42
C LEU A 217 7.74 -6.83 8.24
N SER A 218 8.53 -5.80 8.56
CA SER A 218 9.07 -4.82 7.62
C SER A 218 10.51 -4.48 8.01
N GLY A 219 11.16 -3.64 7.19
CA GLY A 219 12.55 -3.23 7.38
C GLY A 219 13.55 -4.08 6.59
N PRO A 220 14.86 -3.85 6.76
CA PRO A 220 15.92 -4.51 5.99
C PRO A 220 15.83 -6.03 5.95
N ALA A 221 15.31 -6.65 7.02
CA ALA A 221 15.10 -8.09 7.13
C ALA A 221 14.31 -8.69 5.96
N ILE A 222 13.38 -7.94 5.35
CA ILE A 222 12.54 -8.45 4.25
C ILE A 222 13.06 -8.07 2.85
N ARG A 223 14.17 -7.33 2.74
CA ARG A 223 14.71 -6.89 1.43
C ARG A 223 14.96 -8.05 0.47
N PRO A 224 15.58 -9.19 0.89
CA PRO A 224 15.78 -10.32 -0.03
C PRO A 224 14.47 -10.92 -0.54
N ILE A 225 13.41 -10.92 0.29
CA ILE A 225 12.07 -11.41 -0.09
C ILE A 225 11.43 -10.47 -1.11
N ALA A 226 11.53 -9.16 -0.88
CA ALA A 226 11.02 -8.13 -1.80
C ALA A 226 11.71 -8.21 -3.16
N VAL A 227 13.05 -8.27 -3.19
CA VAL A 227 13.83 -8.35 -4.44
C VAL A 227 13.48 -9.62 -5.22
N ARG A 228 13.38 -10.78 -4.55
CA ARG A 228 12.93 -12.03 -5.19
C ARG A 228 11.55 -11.86 -5.82
N ALA A 229 10.58 -11.35 -5.05
CA ALA A 229 9.21 -11.19 -5.51
C ALA A 229 9.11 -10.25 -6.73
N ILE A 230 9.81 -9.11 -6.69
CA ILE A 230 9.90 -8.16 -7.81
C ILE A 230 10.53 -8.85 -9.03
N HIS A 231 11.64 -9.57 -8.84
CA HIS A 231 12.33 -10.25 -9.93
C HIS A 231 11.46 -11.33 -10.59
N GLU A 232 10.75 -12.15 -9.80
CA GLU A 232 9.85 -13.20 -10.31
C GLU A 232 8.73 -12.62 -11.19
N VAL A 233 8.11 -11.53 -10.75
CA VAL A 233 7.05 -10.84 -11.51
C VAL A 233 7.63 -10.15 -12.75
N HIS A 234 8.71 -9.38 -12.59
CA HIS A 234 9.32 -8.63 -13.69
C HIS A 234 9.83 -9.54 -14.80
N ARG A 235 10.33 -10.74 -14.49
CA ARG A 235 10.78 -11.71 -15.49
C ARG A 235 9.66 -12.17 -16.43
N ILE A 236 8.42 -12.24 -15.92
CA ILE A 236 7.26 -12.68 -16.71
C ILE A 236 6.62 -11.48 -17.42
N TRP A 237 6.53 -10.33 -16.75
CA TRP A 237 5.98 -9.09 -17.32
C TRP A 237 7.01 -7.94 -17.28
N PRO A 238 8.01 -7.91 -18.18
CA PRO A 238 9.10 -6.94 -18.13
C PRO A 238 8.67 -5.50 -18.42
N HIS A 239 7.51 -5.30 -19.04
CA HIS A 239 6.99 -3.98 -19.39
C HIS A 239 5.97 -3.43 -18.40
N VAL A 240 5.57 -4.23 -17.40
CA VAL A 240 4.63 -3.78 -16.36
C VAL A 240 5.34 -2.85 -15.38
N PRO A 241 4.81 -1.64 -15.11
CA PRO A 241 5.35 -0.76 -14.08
C PRO A 241 5.26 -1.42 -12.70
N ILE A 242 6.39 -1.45 -11.98
CA ILE A 242 6.47 -1.99 -10.61
C ILE A 242 7.06 -0.92 -9.67
N ILE A 243 6.31 -0.57 -8.63
CA ILE A 243 6.80 0.20 -7.49
C ILE A 243 7.36 -0.78 -6.46
N GLY A 244 8.68 -0.92 -6.44
CA GLY A 244 9.41 -1.79 -5.52
C GLY A 244 9.55 -1.19 -4.12
N GLN A 245 9.17 -1.95 -3.09
CA GLN A 245 9.26 -1.56 -1.68
C GLN A 245 9.54 -2.78 -0.78
N GLY A 246 10.22 -2.55 0.35
CA GLY A 246 10.57 -3.58 1.32
C GLY A 246 12.05 -3.56 1.68
N GLY A 247 12.38 -3.00 2.84
CA GLY A 247 13.74 -2.99 3.37
C GLY A 247 14.75 -2.11 2.63
N VAL A 248 14.28 -1.10 1.91
CA VAL A 248 15.13 -0.07 1.30
C VAL A 248 15.65 0.87 2.38
N GLN A 249 16.98 1.06 2.42
CA GLN A 249 17.65 2.03 3.29
C GLN A 249 18.72 2.86 2.57
N THR A 250 19.12 2.41 1.38
CA THR A 250 20.19 2.96 0.54
C THR A 250 19.86 2.71 -0.91
#